data_AF-A0A7W3W5V0-F1
#
_entry.id   AF-A0A7W3W5V0-F1
#
_cell.length_a   1.000
_cell.length_b   1.000
_cell.length_c   1.000
_cell.angle_alpha   90.00
_cell.angle_beta   90.00
_cell.angle_gamma   90.00
#
_symmetry.space_group_name_H-M   'P 1'
#
loop_
_entity.id
_entity.type
_entity.pdbx_description
1 polymer ?
#
loop_
_entity_poly.entity_id
_entity_poly.type
_entity_poly.pdbx_seq_one_letter_code
_entity_poly.pdbx_strand_id
1 'polypeptide(L)'
;MRILSPARSFYAVLVLISSTFAASVSQASAVSQPACTISDHCYAVGFIGSKQQPLWMNGVGSDLTVGCLHVDNRDAEFANWEQWLLTNLNNPKLDTWVEAGMTAGTLYSSPGREKGFLWCWADQRPGVPYREFYIKSAHELASENVTFRWVPGSPNWEIRQNGNLVGISEGNGAFGGQADNVLEVTVPSARVFANSSKFQYQDTGNQWHPAQAELVNDRPDLFLMYTNGQNITGATRKPCVDKTEKMSAESNVTPPTSADLLGVAKRLAAANGESSPADIRYVKTDRNALKYIDGTQPKANDPVYLIQMTGNFVGYAAKIPRGSNAPRGNVLTVTVDAKSGHMLGWSILVEPHDLATFGVVSALR
;
A
#
# COMPACT_ATOMS: atom_id res chain seq x y z
N MET A 1 46.93 38.30 55.02
CA MET A 1 45.78 39.21 55.27
C MET A 1 45.88 40.41 54.35
N ARG A 2 45.14 40.41 53.24
CA ARG A 2 44.60 41.59 52.53
C ARG A 2 43.83 41.10 51.31
N ILE A 3 42.54 41.44 51.32
CA ILE A 3 41.59 41.44 50.21
C ILE A 3 42.03 42.51 49.21
N LEU A 4 41.81 42.32 47.90
CA LEU A 4 41.29 43.36 46.98
C LEU A 4 40.99 42.81 45.56
N SER A 5 39.68 42.75 45.30
CA SER A 5 38.88 43.13 44.11
C SER A 5 39.21 42.70 42.65
N PRO A 6 38.13 42.47 41.84
CA PRO A 6 38.21 41.97 40.47
C PRO A 6 38.31 43.09 39.43
N ALA A 7 38.97 42.80 38.31
CA ALA A 7 38.99 43.64 37.11
C ALA A 7 37.71 43.45 36.29
N ARG A 8 37.01 44.57 36.03
CA ARG A 8 35.90 44.68 35.08
C ARG A 8 36.45 44.84 33.67
N SER A 9 36.03 43.98 32.73
CA SER A 9 36.23 44.20 31.30
C SER A 9 34.96 44.77 30.68
N PHE A 10 35.13 45.93 30.02
CA PHE A 10 34.14 46.61 29.21
C PHE A 10 33.90 45.83 27.91
N TYR A 11 32.64 45.48 27.61
CA TYR A 11 32.24 45.12 26.26
C TYR A 11 31.67 46.36 25.57
N ALA A 12 32.32 46.76 24.49
CA ALA A 12 31.87 47.84 23.62
C ALA A 12 30.58 47.45 22.89
N VAL A 13 29.60 48.35 22.94
CA VAL A 13 28.34 48.27 22.19
C VAL A 13 28.64 48.72 20.76
N LEU A 14 28.53 47.79 19.80
CA LEU A 14 28.58 48.10 18.37
C LEU A 14 27.16 48.47 17.91
N VAL A 15 26.96 49.74 17.55
CA VAL A 15 25.73 50.24 16.94
C VAL A 15 25.74 49.90 15.45
N LEU A 16 24.84 49.00 15.03
CA LEU A 16 24.62 48.67 13.62
C LEU A 16 23.54 49.57 13.04
N ILE A 17 23.94 50.33 12.02
CA ILE A 17 23.10 51.22 11.22
C ILE A 17 22.15 50.35 10.37
N SER A 18 20.84 50.50 10.57
CA SER A 18 19.81 49.82 9.78
C SER A 18 19.59 50.55 8.45
N SER A 19 20.01 49.94 7.35
CA SER A 19 19.61 50.33 5.99
C SER A 19 18.37 49.52 5.58
N THR A 20 17.24 50.20 5.46
CA THR A 20 15.97 49.65 4.97
C THR A 20 16.02 49.42 3.46
N PHE A 21 16.28 48.18 3.05
CA PHE A 21 15.92 47.70 1.71
C PHE A 21 14.48 47.17 1.77
N ALA A 22 13.55 47.90 1.15
CA ALA A 22 12.21 47.39 0.85
C ALA A 22 12.33 46.35 -0.27
N ALA A 23 12.57 45.10 0.10
CA ALA A 23 12.37 43.98 -0.81
C ALA A 23 10.86 43.83 -1.05
N SER A 24 10.46 43.90 -2.32
CA SER A 24 9.15 43.44 -2.76
C SER A 24 9.03 41.96 -2.44
N VAL A 25 8.41 41.66 -1.29
CA VAL A 25 7.99 40.31 -0.96
C VAL A 25 6.91 39.94 -1.97
N SER A 26 7.28 39.20 -3.00
CA SER A 26 6.31 38.46 -3.79
C SER A 26 5.62 37.54 -2.81
N GLN A 27 4.36 37.85 -2.47
CA GLN A 27 3.53 36.91 -1.72
C GLN A 27 3.49 35.63 -2.56
N ALA A 28 4.21 34.61 -2.12
CA ALA A 28 4.06 33.27 -2.66
C ALA A 28 2.58 32.95 -2.55
N SER A 29 1.90 32.88 -3.70
CA SER A 29 0.53 32.41 -3.75
C SER A 29 0.51 31.06 -3.06
N ALA A 30 -0.38 30.90 -2.08
CA ALA A 30 -0.56 29.63 -1.40
C ALA A 30 -0.77 28.56 -2.47
N VAL A 31 0.24 27.71 -2.66
CA VAL A 31 0.12 26.54 -3.53
C VAL A 31 -1.03 25.75 -2.92
N SER A 32 -2.14 25.62 -3.65
CA SER A 32 -3.27 24.81 -3.20
C SER A 32 -2.72 23.46 -2.78
N GLN A 33 -2.97 23.05 -1.52
CA GLN A 33 -2.57 21.72 -1.10
C GLN A 33 -3.16 20.71 -2.08
N PRO A 34 -2.42 19.67 -2.48
CA PRO A 34 -2.94 18.65 -3.37
C PRO A 34 -4.18 18.05 -2.72
N ALA A 35 -5.21 17.85 -3.54
CA ALA A 35 -6.44 17.22 -3.10
C ALA A 35 -6.25 15.69 -3.08
N CYS A 36 -5.32 15.19 -2.26
CA CYS A 36 -5.24 13.76 -2.02
C CYS A 36 -6.54 13.33 -1.32
N THR A 37 -7.26 12.38 -1.91
CA THR A 37 -8.51 11.84 -1.39
C THR A 37 -8.55 10.33 -1.59
N ILE A 38 -9.55 9.66 -1.04
CA ILE A 38 -9.79 8.23 -1.32
C ILE A 38 -10.06 7.93 -2.80
N SER A 39 -10.46 8.92 -3.61
CA SER A 39 -10.70 8.73 -5.04
C SER A 39 -9.56 9.26 -5.93
N ASP A 40 -8.58 9.93 -5.33
CA ASP A 40 -7.46 10.59 -6.04
C ASP A 40 -6.23 10.57 -5.13
N HIS A 41 -5.43 9.50 -5.25
CA HIS A 41 -4.29 9.26 -4.38
C HIS A 41 -3.12 10.19 -4.74
N CYS A 42 -2.29 10.49 -3.75
CA CYS A 42 -1.02 11.20 -3.97
C CYS A 42 0.17 10.25 -3.84
N TYR A 43 1.22 10.58 -4.58
CA TYR A 43 2.37 9.72 -4.79
C TYR A 43 3.70 10.45 -4.60
N ALA A 44 4.66 9.71 -4.04
CA ALA A 44 6.07 10.00 -4.26
C ALA A 44 6.78 8.72 -4.63
N VAL A 45 7.34 8.70 -5.84
CA VAL A 45 7.81 7.49 -6.50
C VAL A 45 9.26 7.63 -6.90
N GLY A 46 10.04 6.58 -6.64
CA GLY A 46 11.26 6.31 -7.37
C GLY A 46 11.01 5.18 -8.36
N PHE A 47 11.18 5.42 -9.65
CA PHE A 47 10.76 4.48 -10.70
C PHE A 47 11.84 4.21 -11.75
N ILE A 48 11.73 3.06 -12.42
CA ILE A 48 12.51 2.69 -13.60
C ILE A 48 11.58 2.25 -14.73
N GLY A 49 11.96 2.55 -15.97
CA GLY A 49 11.10 2.30 -17.14
C GLY A 49 9.87 3.21 -17.15
N SER A 50 9.01 3.04 -18.14
CA SER A 50 7.72 3.74 -18.21
C SER A 50 6.74 3.03 -19.15
N LYS A 51 5.46 3.41 -19.13
CA LYS A 51 4.48 2.96 -20.14
C LYS A 51 4.93 3.29 -21.58
N GLN A 52 5.64 4.41 -21.80
CA GLN A 52 6.09 4.85 -23.14
C GLN A 52 7.44 4.26 -23.55
N GLN A 53 8.34 4.05 -22.59
CA GLN A 53 9.68 3.49 -22.78
C GLN A 53 9.89 2.37 -21.76
N PRO A 54 9.33 1.16 -22.01
CA PRO A 54 9.39 0.08 -21.05
C PRO A 54 10.82 -0.46 -20.91
N LEU A 55 11.21 -0.75 -19.67
CA LEU A 55 12.39 -1.54 -19.35
C LEU A 55 11.96 -3.00 -19.17
N TRP A 56 12.28 -3.85 -20.15
CA TRP A 56 11.87 -5.26 -20.12
C TRP A 56 12.59 -6.02 -19.01
N MET A 57 11.81 -6.53 -18.06
CA MET A 57 12.33 -7.22 -16.88
C MET A 57 11.58 -8.54 -16.58
N ASN A 58 12.34 -9.54 -16.11
CA ASN A 58 11.83 -10.82 -15.58
C ASN A 58 11.69 -10.80 -14.05
N GLY A 59 12.14 -9.72 -13.41
CA GLY A 59 12.04 -9.59 -11.97
C GLY A 59 12.44 -8.21 -11.50
N VAL A 60 12.01 -7.87 -10.29
CA VAL A 60 12.38 -6.64 -9.61
C VAL A 60 12.35 -6.88 -8.12
N GLY A 61 13.28 -6.27 -7.39
CA GLY A 61 13.29 -6.38 -5.94
C GLY A 61 13.95 -5.20 -5.25
N SER A 62 13.61 -5.05 -3.99
CA SER A 62 14.17 -4.04 -3.09
C SER A 62 13.98 -4.44 -1.63
N ASP A 63 14.80 -3.87 -0.76
CA ASP A 63 14.66 -3.99 0.68
C ASP A 63 13.83 -2.80 1.18
N LEU A 64 12.58 -3.04 1.56
CA LEU A 64 11.67 -2.01 2.05
C LEU A 64 11.76 -1.90 3.57
N THR A 65 11.81 -0.67 4.08
CA THR A 65 11.91 -0.36 5.51
C THR A 65 11.07 0.87 5.81
N VAL A 66 10.26 0.81 6.86
CA VAL A 66 9.45 1.94 7.33
C VAL A 66 9.89 2.26 8.74
N GLY A 67 10.38 3.47 8.99
CA GLY A 67 10.53 3.99 10.35
C GLY A 67 9.27 4.65 10.86
N CYS A 68 8.38 5.10 9.95
CA CYS A 68 7.03 5.51 10.26
C CYS A 68 6.11 5.48 9.03
N LEU A 69 4.87 5.02 9.23
CA LEU A 69 3.76 5.14 8.29
C LEU A 69 2.45 5.35 9.06
N HIS A 70 1.81 6.51 8.88
CA HIS A 70 0.64 6.88 9.68
C HIS A 70 -0.35 7.79 8.94
N VAL A 71 -1.64 7.56 9.21
CA VAL A 71 -2.77 8.44 8.87
C VAL A 71 -3.64 8.65 10.12
N ASP A 72 -4.27 9.82 10.23
CA ASP A 72 -5.03 10.19 11.42
C ASP A 72 -6.37 9.43 11.49
N ASN A 73 -7.05 9.25 10.36
CA ASN A 73 -8.28 8.47 10.29
C ASN A 73 -8.05 7.12 9.61
N ARG A 74 -7.52 6.16 10.36
CA ARG A 74 -7.25 4.78 9.89
C ARG A 74 -8.50 4.00 9.43
N ASP A 75 -9.71 4.52 9.63
CA ASP A 75 -10.97 3.89 9.16
C ASP A 75 -11.38 4.36 7.76
N ALA A 76 -10.85 5.49 7.29
CA ALA A 76 -11.20 6.05 5.99
C ALA A 76 -9.98 6.35 5.10
N GLU A 77 -8.78 6.32 5.67
CA GLU A 77 -7.53 6.74 5.02
C GLU A 77 -6.48 5.63 5.08
N PHE A 78 -5.55 5.64 4.12
CA PHE A 78 -4.33 4.84 4.18
C PHE A 78 -3.08 5.61 3.77
N ALA A 79 -1.95 5.06 4.17
CA ALA A 79 -0.64 5.35 3.61
C ALA A 79 0.11 4.02 3.39
N ASN A 80 0.80 3.92 2.25
CA ASN A 80 1.58 2.75 1.87
C ASN A 80 3.04 3.10 1.63
N TRP A 81 3.91 2.14 1.86
CA TRP A 81 5.27 2.13 1.34
C TRP A 81 5.54 0.78 0.69
N GLU A 82 5.60 0.77 -0.63
CA GLU A 82 5.50 -0.46 -1.40
C GLU A 82 6.34 -0.45 -2.67
N GLN A 83 6.46 -1.62 -3.27
CA GLN A 83 7.03 -1.81 -4.59
C GLN A 83 5.92 -2.19 -5.56
N TRP A 84 5.91 -1.56 -6.72
CA TRP A 84 5.02 -1.86 -7.85
C TRP A 84 5.80 -2.42 -9.02
N LEU A 85 5.12 -3.24 -9.82
CA LEU A 85 5.56 -3.61 -11.15
C LEU A 85 4.35 -3.59 -12.08
N LEU A 86 4.39 -2.73 -13.10
CA LEU A 86 3.47 -2.84 -14.23
C LEU A 86 3.83 -4.10 -15.01
N THR A 87 2.98 -5.10 -14.89
CA THR A 87 3.07 -6.33 -15.64
C THR A 87 2.50 -6.07 -17.02
N ASN A 88 3.11 -6.63 -18.08
CA ASN A 88 2.62 -6.42 -19.42
C ASN A 88 2.84 -7.62 -20.36
N LEU A 89 1.88 -7.74 -21.26
CA LEU A 89 1.84 -8.59 -22.45
C LEU A 89 2.16 -7.81 -23.74
N ASN A 90 2.86 -6.66 -23.65
CA ASN A 90 3.08 -5.65 -24.71
C ASN A 90 1.89 -4.72 -25.03
N ASN A 91 0.87 -4.63 -24.17
CA ASN A 91 -0.30 -3.78 -24.37
C ASN A 91 -0.57 -2.85 -23.17
N PRO A 92 -0.17 -1.56 -23.23
CA PRO A 92 -0.39 -0.62 -22.13
C PRO A 92 -1.89 -0.34 -21.85
N LYS A 93 -2.82 -0.80 -22.69
CA LYS A 93 -4.27 -0.70 -22.44
C LYS A 93 -4.79 -1.69 -21.40
N LEU A 94 -4.03 -2.74 -21.07
CA LEU A 94 -4.49 -3.76 -20.12
C LEU A 94 -4.40 -3.28 -18.66
N ASP A 95 -3.55 -2.29 -18.37
CA ASP A 95 -3.39 -1.66 -17.06
C ASP A 95 -3.28 -2.70 -15.94
N THR A 96 -2.27 -3.56 -16.04
CA THR A 96 -2.03 -4.69 -15.15
C THR A 96 -0.79 -4.47 -14.31
N TRP A 97 -0.81 -4.96 -13.08
CA TRP A 97 0.29 -4.78 -12.14
C TRP A 97 0.30 -5.84 -11.03
N VAL A 98 1.44 -5.91 -10.34
CA VAL A 98 1.59 -6.52 -9.03
C VAL A 98 2.21 -5.52 -8.06
N GLU A 99 1.85 -5.65 -6.79
CA GLU A 99 2.42 -4.87 -5.69
C GLU A 99 2.67 -5.72 -4.46
N ALA A 100 3.59 -5.24 -3.63
CA ALA A 100 3.76 -5.70 -2.27
C ALA A 100 4.49 -4.64 -1.46
N GLY A 101 4.08 -4.48 -0.21
CA GLY A 101 4.58 -3.43 0.64
C GLY A 101 3.92 -3.43 1.99
N MET A 102 4.15 -2.33 2.71
CA MET A 102 3.55 -2.11 4.00
C MET A 102 2.48 -1.04 3.91
N THR A 103 1.37 -1.26 4.62
CA THR A 103 0.23 -0.36 4.65
C THR A 103 -0.12 0.00 6.09
N ALA A 104 -0.48 1.25 6.33
CA ALA A 104 -1.04 1.72 7.58
C ALA A 104 -2.34 2.46 7.29
N GLY A 105 -3.37 2.13 8.07
CA GLY A 105 -4.72 2.59 7.78
C GLY A 105 -5.50 1.51 7.08
N THR A 106 -6.33 1.91 6.13
CA THR A 106 -7.64 1.28 5.94
C THR A 106 -7.64 -0.22 5.65
N LEU A 107 -7.89 -0.94 6.74
CA LEU A 107 -8.55 -2.24 6.80
C LEU A 107 -10.04 -1.97 7.07
N TYR A 108 -10.74 -1.33 6.11
CA TYR A 108 -12.05 -0.64 6.19
C TYR A 108 -13.16 -1.29 7.06
N SER A 109 -12.99 -2.52 7.49
CA SER A 109 -14.09 -3.40 7.77
C SER A 109 -13.81 -4.52 8.76
N SER A 110 -12.61 -4.70 9.30
CA SER A 110 -12.29 -5.84 10.17
C SER A 110 -13.16 -5.93 11.44
N PRO A 111 -13.95 -7.02 11.67
CA PRO A 111 -14.68 -7.25 12.91
C PRO A 111 -13.79 -7.30 14.15
N GLY A 112 -12.62 -7.90 14.02
CA GLY A 112 -11.54 -7.75 14.98
C GLY A 112 -10.91 -6.39 14.74
N ARG A 113 -10.98 -5.50 15.73
CA ARG A 113 -10.74 -4.03 15.68
C ARG A 113 -9.32 -3.59 15.28
N GLU A 114 -8.73 -4.21 14.28
CA GLU A 114 -7.36 -3.97 13.84
C GLU A 114 -7.30 -2.77 12.90
N LYS A 115 -6.65 -1.71 13.39
CA LYS A 115 -6.23 -0.54 12.59
C LYS A 115 -4.72 -0.60 12.34
N GLY A 116 -4.27 -1.76 11.86
CA GLY A 116 -2.88 -2.21 11.93
C GLY A 116 -1.91 -1.54 10.97
N PHE A 117 -0.63 -1.87 11.17
CA PHE A 117 0.45 -1.67 10.22
C PHE A 117 0.83 -3.06 9.69
N LEU A 118 0.56 -3.32 8.41
CA LEU A 118 0.58 -4.67 7.84
C LEU A 118 1.45 -4.75 6.59
N TRP A 119 1.97 -5.93 6.32
CA TRP A 119 2.44 -6.32 5.01
C TRP A 119 1.27 -6.79 4.15
N CYS A 120 1.19 -6.31 2.92
CA CYS A 120 0.22 -6.72 1.92
C CYS A 120 0.89 -7.01 0.58
N TRP A 121 0.15 -7.70 -0.28
CA TRP A 121 0.41 -7.74 -1.71
C TRP A 121 -0.93 -7.68 -2.44
N ALA A 122 -0.90 -7.24 -3.68
CA ALA A 122 -2.08 -7.09 -4.51
C ALA A 122 -1.72 -7.22 -5.99
N ASP A 123 -2.74 -7.42 -6.81
CA ASP A 123 -2.60 -7.44 -8.25
C ASP A 123 -3.86 -6.94 -8.98
N GLN A 124 -3.65 -6.48 -10.21
CA GLN A 124 -4.71 -6.30 -11.21
C GLN A 124 -4.33 -7.08 -12.45
N ARG A 125 -5.23 -7.96 -12.90
CA ARG A 125 -5.00 -8.91 -14.00
C ARG A 125 -5.84 -8.54 -15.23
N PRO A 126 -5.47 -9.04 -16.44
CA PRO A 126 -6.32 -8.88 -17.61
C PRO A 126 -7.70 -9.53 -17.37
N GLY A 127 -8.77 -8.75 -17.51
CA GLY A 127 -10.14 -9.27 -17.42
C GLY A 127 -10.61 -9.70 -16.02
N VAL A 128 -9.74 -9.67 -15.02
CA VAL A 128 -10.09 -9.96 -13.62
C VAL A 128 -9.70 -8.75 -12.78
N PRO A 129 -10.67 -8.01 -12.23
CA PRO A 129 -10.36 -6.83 -11.44
C PRO A 129 -9.67 -7.20 -10.13
N TYR A 130 -9.18 -6.14 -9.50
CA TYR A 130 -8.22 -6.08 -8.40
C TYR A 130 -8.40 -7.08 -7.26
N ARG A 131 -7.26 -7.49 -6.66
CA ARG A 131 -7.20 -8.31 -5.46
C ARG A 131 -6.12 -7.80 -4.53
N GLU A 132 -6.40 -7.78 -3.23
CA GLU A 132 -5.45 -7.40 -2.17
C GLU A 132 -5.50 -8.37 -1.00
N PHE A 133 -4.34 -8.71 -0.45
CA PHE A 133 -4.18 -9.68 0.62
C PHE A 133 -3.18 -9.24 1.67
N TYR A 134 -3.50 -9.51 2.93
CA TYR A 134 -2.65 -9.22 4.07
C TYR A 134 -1.84 -10.45 4.47
N ILE A 135 -0.52 -10.26 4.52
CA ILE A 135 0.46 -11.33 4.73
C ILE A 135 0.68 -11.54 6.23
N LYS A 136 1.00 -10.45 6.94
CA LYS A 136 1.35 -10.43 8.37
C LYS A 136 1.43 -9.00 8.89
N SER A 137 1.59 -8.82 10.20
CA SER A 137 1.96 -7.54 10.78
C SER A 137 3.30 -7.03 10.25
N ALA A 138 3.39 -5.73 10.02
CA ALA A 138 4.63 -5.02 9.76
C ALA A 138 5.17 -4.38 11.06
N HIS A 139 6.47 -4.09 11.07
CA HIS A 139 7.15 -3.54 12.23
C HIS A 139 8.07 -2.40 11.80
N GLU A 140 8.06 -1.31 12.58
CA GLU A 140 8.96 -0.19 12.31
C GLU A 140 10.42 -0.62 12.36
N LEU A 141 11.23 -0.06 11.47
CA LEU A 141 12.67 -0.29 11.31
C LEU A 141 13.03 -1.75 10.94
N ALA A 142 12.05 -2.63 10.76
CA ALA A 142 12.27 -3.92 10.15
C ALA A 142 12.43 -3.73 8.63
N SER A 143 13.53 -4.26 8.12
CA SER A 143 13.81 -4.29 6.68
C SER A 143 13.45 -5.66 6.14
N GLU A 144 12.63 -5.71 5.10
CA GLU A 144 12.34 -6.96 4.40
C GLU A 144 12.50 -6.80 2.90
N ASN A 145 13.11 -7.81 2.28
CA ASN A 145 13.24 -7.90 0.85
C ASN A 145 11.89 -8.27 0.22
N VAL A 146 11.43 -7.45 -0.73
CA VAL A 146 10.32 -7.77 -1.63
C VAL A 146 10.90 -8.07 -3.00
N THR A 147 10.47 -9.17 -3.62
CA THR A 147 10.85 -9.51 -4.99
C THR A 147 9.63 -10.00 -5.76
N PHE A 148 9.45 -9.46 -6.96
CA PHE A 148 8.57 -10.03 -7.98
C PHE A 148 9.42 -10.78 -8.99
N ARG A 149 9.00 -11.99 -9.35
CA ARG A 149 9.71 -12.81 -10.33
C ARG A 149 8.74 -13.45 -11.30
N TRP A 150 8.98 -13.23 -12.58
CA TRP A 150 8.25 -13.92 -13.63
C TRP A 150 8.56 -15.41 -13.61
N VAL A 151 7.53 -16.25 -13.79
CA VAL A 151 7.66 -17.70 -13.86
C VAL A 151 7.92 -18.11 -15.32
N PRO A 152 9.11 -18.66 -15.64
CA PRO A 152 9.49 -18.97 -17.01
C PRO A 152 8.48 -19.86 -17.73
N GLY A 153 8.10 -19.47 -18.95
CA GLY A 153 7.17 -20.22 -19.79
C GLY A 153 5.70 -20.12 -19.36
N SER A 154 5.36 -19.17 -18.50
CA SER A 154 3.99 -18.96 -18.03
C SER A 154 3.60 -17.47 -18.07
N PRO A 155 2.33 -17.11 -17.85
CA PRO A 155 1.92 -15.72 -17.65
C PRO A 155 1.92 -15.30 -16.17
N ASN A 156 2.65 -15.99 -15.29
CA ASN A 156 2.51 -15.85 -13.85
C ASN A 156 3.69 -15.07 -13.22
N TRP A 157 3.40 -14.37 -12.13
CA TRP A 157 4.40 -13.72 -11.28
C TRP A 157 4.38 -14.30 -9.87
N GLU A 158 5.55 -14.64 -9.36
CA GLU A 158 5.76 -14.95 -7.95
C GLU A 158 5.97 -13.65 -7.18
N ILE A 159 5.28 -13.54 -6.05
CA ILE A 159 5.50 -12.49 -5.05
C ILE A 159 6.25 -13.14 -3.88
N ARG A 160 7.43 -12.61 -3.59
CA ARG A 160 8.31 -13.13 -2.54
C ARG A 160 8.64 -12.07 -1.51
N GLN A 161 8.66 -12.50 -0.25
CA GLN A 161 9.07 -11.69 0.90
C GLN A 161 10.15 -12.41 1.70
N ASN A 162 11.34 -11.80 1.81
CA ASN A 162 12.54 -12.41 2.38
C ASN A 162 12.83 -13.79 1.74
N GLY A 163 12.66 -13.88 0.42
CA GLY A 163 12.82 -15.12 -0.36
C GLY A 163 11.65 -16.11 -0.29
N ASN A 164 10.77 -16.00 0.70
CA ASN A 164 9.61 -16.88 0.84
C ASN A 164 8.53 -16.50 -0.17
N LEU A 165 7.95 -17.49 -0.85
CA LEU A 165 6.77 -17.28 -1.70
C LEU A 165 5.57 -16.94 -0.82
N VAL A 166 4.96 -15.78 -1.06
CA VAL A 166 3.77 -15.31 -0.32
C VAL A 166 2.52 -15.22 -1.20
N GLY A 167 2.70 -15.13 -2.51
CA GLY A 167 1.61 -15.10 -3.47
C GLY A 167 2.05 -15.44 -4.89
N ILE A 168 1.07 -15.81 -5.72
CA ILE A 168 1.21 -15.96 -7.16
C ILE A 168 0.13 -15.13 -7.85
N SER A 169 0.57 -14.20 -8.70
CA SER A 169 -0.28 -13.47 -9.61
C SER A 169 -0.42 -14.25 -10.92
N GLU A 170 -1.43 -15.10 -11.00
CA GLU A 170 -1.65 -15.99 -12.15
C GLU A 170 -2.26 -15.23 -13.34
N GLY A 171 -1.77 -15.49 -14.55
CA GLY A 171 -2.32 -14.89 -15.76
C GLY A 171 -2.04 -13.40 -15.92
N ASN A 172 -1.11 -12.85 -15.14
CA ASN A 172 -0.84 -11.42 -15.09
C ASN A 172 0.25 -10.92 -16.07
N GLY A 173 0.70 -11.77 -16.97
CA GLY A 173 1.56 -11.39 -18.10
C GLY A 173 2.98 -11.94 -18.02
N ALA A 174 3.72 -11.80 -19.12
CA ALA A 174 5.00 -12.47 -19.30
C ALA A 174 6.22 -11.63 -18.91
N PHE A 175 6.11 -10.30 -18.90
CA PHE A 175 7.25 -9.41 -18.60
C PHE A 175 6.78 -8.13 -17.90
N GLY A 176 7.70 -7.48 -17.17
CA GLY A 176 7.48 -6.16 -16.60
C GLY A 176 8.03 -5.07 -17.50
N GLY A 177 7.48 -3.86 -17.42
CA GLY A 177 7.94 -2.70 -18.22
C GLY A 177 8.27 -1.45 -17.41
N GLN A 178 7.68 -1.32 -16.22
CA GLN A 178 7.94 -0.23 -15.29
C GLN A 178 7.84 -0.78 -13.88
N ALA A 179 8.75 -0.37 -13.01
CA ALA A 179 8.70 -0.72 -11.60
C ALA A 179 9.03 0.49 -10.72
N ASP A 180 8.34 0.57 -9.59
CA ASP A 180 8.37 1.74 -8.74
C ASP A 180 8.56 1.30 -7.28
N ASN A 181 9.26 2.10 -6.48
CA ASN A 181 9.12 2.11 -5.02
C ASN A 181 8.42 3.40 -4.61
N VAL A 182 7.32 3.26 -3.89
CA VAL A 182 6.27 4.27 -3.87
C VAL A 182 5.77 4.50 -2.45
N LEU A 183 5.61 5.79 -2.14
CA LEU A 183 4.65 6.25 -1.16
C LEU A 183 3.34 6.55 -1.87
N GLU A 184 2.26 5.88 -1.49
CA GLU A 184 0.89 6.17 -1.91
C GLU A 184 0.06 6.55 -0.69
N VAL A 185 -0.73 7.63 -0.77
CA VAL A 185 -1.59 8.08 0.34
C VAL A 185 -2.92 8.62 -0.15
N THR A 186 -3.93 8.54 0.72
CA THR A 186 -5.25 9.13 0.48
C THR A 186 -5.43 10.50 1.12
N VAL A 187 -4.44 11.00 1.88
CA VAL A 187 -4.52 12.30 2.57
C VAL A 187 -3.17 13.04 2.64
N PRO A 188 -3.15 14.38 2.51
CA PRO A 188 -1.92 15.17 2.64
C PRO A 188 -1.32 15.16 4.06
N SER A 189 -2.13 14.86 5.07
CA SER A 189 -1.71 14.81 6.48
C SER A 189 -0.98 13.51 6.85
N ALA A 190 -0.90 12.54 5.94
CA ALA A 190 -0.19 11.28 6.14
C ALA A 190 1.27 11.55 6.50
N ARG A 191 1.77 10.87 7.53
CA ARG A 191 3.13 11.01 8.06
C ARG A 191 3.97 9.80 7.70
N VAL A 192 5.16 10.05 7.18
CA VAL A 192 6.02 9.02 6.60
C VAL A 192 7.47 9.27 6.92
N PHE A 193 8.17 8.21 7.27
CA PHE A 193 9.61 8.10 7.17
C PHE A 193 9.93 6.68 6.72
N ALA A 194 10.32 6.52 5.46
CA ALA A 194 10.50 5.22 4.85
C ALA A 194 11.68 5.22 3.87
N ASN A 195 12.23 4.02 3.67
CA ASN A 195 13.37 3.78 2.82
C ASN A 195 13.16 2.49 2.00
N SER A 196 13.57 2.55 0.75
CA SER A 196 13.83 1.39 -0.09
C SER A 196 15.33 1.36 -0.37
N SER A 197 15.96 0.20 -0.31
CA SER A 197 17.38 0.04 -0.62
C SER A 197 17.62 -1.15 -1.53
N LYS A 198 18.78 -1.14 -2.21
CA LYS A 198 19.16 -2.18 -3.18
C LYS A 198 18.08 -2.40 -4.25
N PHE A 199 17.44 -1.33 -4.70
CA PHE A 199 16.48 -1.43 -5.78
C PHE A 199 17.20 -1.94 -7.03
N GLN A 200 16.68 -3.04 -7.58
CA GLN A 200 17.31 -3.78 -8.66
C GLN A 200 16.25 -4.46 -9.54
N TYR A 201 16.59 -4.70 -10.79
CA TYR A 201 15.75 -5.44 -11.73
C TYR A 201 16.55 -6.58 -12.36
N GLN A 202 15.84 -7.63 -12.76
CA GLN A 202 16.37 -8.74 -13.53
C GLN A 202 15.98 -8.55 -14.99
N ASP A 203 16.95 -8.49 -15.89
CA ASP A 203 16.68 -8.39 -17.33
C ASP A 203 16.12 -9.70 -17.91
N THR A 204 15.77 -9.68 -19.20
CA THR A 204 15.24 -10.86 -19.91
C THR A 204 16.28 -11.99 -20.09
N GLY A 205 17.56 -11.69 -19.90
CA GLY A 205 18.68 -12.64 -19.84
C GLY A 205 18.94 -13.20 -18.43
N ASN A 206 18.04 -12.92 -17.49
CA ASN A 206 18.11 -13.33 -16.09
C ASN A 206 19.29 -12.74 -15.30
N GLN A 207 19.89 -11.63 -15.75
CA GLN A 207 20.94 -10.93 -15.03
C GLN A 207 20.35 -9.81 -14.16
N TRP A 208 20.81 -9.71 -12.92
CA TRP A 208 20.40 -8.66 -12.00
C TRP A 208 21.24 -7.40 -12.21
N HIS A 209 20.56 -6.26 -12.28
CA HIS A 209 21.14 -4.94 -12.47
C HIS A 209 20.63 -4.02 -11.37
N PRO A 210 21.49 -3.14 -10.83
CA PRO A 210 21.01 -2.07 -9.98
C PRO A 210 20.06 -1.15 -10.75
N ALA A 211 18.96 -0.77 -10.11
CA ALA A 211 18.06 0.23 -10.66
C ALA A 211 18.73 1.62 -10.65
N GLN A 212 18.40 2.43 -11.64
CA GLN A 212 18.73 3.86 -11.68
C GLN A 212 17.40 4.62 -11.60
N ALA A 213 16.83 4.70 -10.40
CA ALA A 213 15.51 5.26 -10.22
C ALA A 213 15.48 6.77 -10.46
N GLU A 214 14.50 7.21 -11.24
CA GLU A 214 14.09 8.61 -11.37
C GLU A 214 13.04 8.95 -10.31
N LEU A 215 12.95 10.21 -9.90
CA LEU A 215 11.98 10.66 -8.89
C LEU A 215 10.83 11.43 -9.51
N VAL A 216 9.62 11.11 -9.08
CA VAL A 216 8.44 11.97 -9.23
C VAL A 216 7.82 12.16 -7.85
N ASN A 217 7.45 13.40 -7.54
CA ASN A 217 6.81 13.76 -6.29
C ASN A 217 5.68 14.75 -6.56
N ASP A 218 4.43 14.36 -6.31
CA ASP A 218 3.27 15.24 -6.35
C ASP A 218 2.76 15.65 -4.96
N ARG A 219 3.53 15.33 -3.90
CA ARG A 219 3.30 15.76 -2.52
C ARG A 219 4.19 16.93 -2.11
N PRO A 220 3.65 18.15 -1.96
CA PRO A 220 4.43 19.31 -1.51
C PRO A 220 4.72 19.28 0.00
N ASP A 221 4.09 18.39 0.76
CA ASP A 221 4.28 18.27 2.20
C ASP A 221 5.46 17.34 2.59
N LEU A 222 5.96 16.55 1.62
CA LEU A 222 7.25 15.87 1.78
C LEU A 222 8.36 16.90 1.90
N PHE A 223 9.17 16.79 2.96
CA PHE A 223 10.35 17.65 3.12
C PHE A 223 11.59 17.03 2.48
N LEU A 224 11.57 15.71 2.30
CA LEU A 224 12.65 14.96 1.70
C LEU A 224 12.07 13.87 0.81
N MET A 225 12.48 13.90 -0.46
CA MET A 225 12.47 12.74 -1.34
C MET A 225 13.87 12.68 -1.97
N TYR A 226 14.54 11.55 -1.83
CA TYR A 226 15.93 11.40 -2.27
C TYR A 226 16.13 10.05 -2.95
N THR A 227 16.96 10.03 -3.98
CA THR A 227 17.47 8.80 -4.59
C THR A 227 18.95 8.94 -4.93
N ASN A 228 19.70 7.84 -4.83
CA ASN A 228 21.02 7.68 -5.45
C ASN A 228 21.01 6.65 -6.59
N GLY A 229 19.82 6.38 -7.13
CA GLY A 229 19.54 5.33 -8.12
C GLY A 229 18.98 4.07 -7.48
N GLN A 230 19.64 3.55 -6.44
CA GLN A 230 19.31 2.25 -5.82
C GLN A 230 18.62 2.36 -4.47
N ASN A 231 18.83 3.47 -3.77
CA ASN A 231 18.20 3.75 -2.49
C ASN A 231 17.24 4.91 -2.68
N ILE A 232 16.03 4.78 -2.17
CA ILE A 232 14.97 5.78 -2.25
C ILE A 232 14.50 6.05 -0.83
N THR A 233 14.50 7.31 -0.41
CA THR A 233 14.06 7.72 0.92
C THR A 233 12.98 8.78 0.79
N GLY A 234 11.86 8.59 1.51
CA GLY A 234 10.76 9.55 1.59
C GLY A 234 10.47 9.95 3.03
N ALA A 235 10.30 11.25 3.29
CA ALA A 235 9.98 11.76 4.62
C ALA A 235 9.11 13.02 4.62
N THR A 236 8.13 13.06 5.53
CA THR A 236 7.21 14.20 5.77
C THR A 236 7.68 15.08 6.92
N ARG A 237 7.42 16.40 6.88
CA ARG A 237 7.93 17.35 7.91
C ARG A 237 7.49 16.98 9.32
N LYS A 238 6.26 16.47 9.43
CA LYS A 238 5.66 16.16 10.71
C LYS A 238 6.23 14.84 11.22
N PRO A 239 6.92 14.83 12.37
CA PRO A 239 7.45 13.60 12.95
C PRO A 239 6.30 12.69 13.39
N CYS A 240 6.56 11.40 13.42
CA CYS A 240 5.65 10.40 13.96
C CYS A 240 5.82 10.32 15.46
N VAL A 241 5.40 11.40 16.12
CA VAL A 241 5.42 11.51 17.59
C VAL A 241 4.34 10.65 18.25
N ASP A 242 3.28 10.35 17.49
CA ASP A 242 2.33 9.32 17.87
C ASP A 242 3.01 8.00 17.52
N LYS A 243 3.33 7.21 18.55
CA LYS A 243 3.77 5.82 18.33
C LYS A 243 2.74 5.20 17.39
N THR A 244 3.17 4.53 16.31
CA THR A 244 2.27 3.61 15.63
C THR A 244 1.69 2.73 16.72
N GLU A 245 0.38 2.83 16.94
CA GLU A 245 -0.26 1.92 17.87
C GLU A 245 0.04 0.54 17.31
N LYS A 246 0.89 -0.20 18.04
CA LYS A 246 1.14 -1.59 17.72
C LYS A 246 -0.23 -2.25 17.67
N MET A 247 -0.47 -3.08 16.66
CA MET A 247 -1.63 -3.97 16.68
C MET A 247 -1.67 -4.60 18.08
N SER A 248 -2.77 -4.38 18.80
CA SER A 248 -2.92 -4.98 20.11
C SER A 248 -2.81 -6.48 19.91
N ALA A 249 -1.79 -7.09 20.52
CA ALA A 249 -1.67 -8.55 20.51
C ALA A 249 -2.95 -9.10 21.15
N GLU A 250 -3.73 -9.81 20.33
CA GLU A 250 -4.87 -10.68 20.66
C GLU A 250 -5.26 -10.70 22.15
N SER A 251 -6.10 -9.77 22.59
CA SER A 251 -6.73 -9.87 23.90
C SER A 251 -8.23 -9.70 23.75
N ASN A 252 -8.92 -10.85 23.72
CA ASN A 252 -10.36 -11.09 23.50
C ASN A 252 -10.76 -11.28 22.03
N VAL A 253 -10.25 -12.37 21.44
CA VAL A 253 -10.58 -12.86 20.11
C VAL A 253 -11.94 -13.59 20.18
N THR A 254 -13.02 -12.87 19.85
CA THR A 254 -14.36 -13.47 19.71
C THR A 254 -14.62 -13.71 18.22
N PRO A 255 -15.05 -14.92 17.81
CA PRO A 255 -15.46 -15.17 16.43
C PRO A 255 -16.48 -14.14 15.95
N PRO A 256 -16.37 -13.62 14.71
CA PRO A 256 -17.29 -12.62 14.21
C PRO A 256 -18.70 -13.20 14.08
N THR A 257 -19.69 -12.42 14.48
CA THR A 257 -21.11 -12.74 14.27
C THR A 257 -21.52 -12.45 12.83
N SER A 258 -22.69 -12.94 12.40
CA SER A 258 -23.25 -12.57 11.10
C SER A 258 -23.47 -11.07 10.94
N ALA A 259 -23.83 -10.36 12.02
CA ALA A 259 -23.97 -8.92 12.02
C ALA A 259 -22.62 -8.21 11.79
N ASP A 260 -21.55 -8.75 12.38
CA ASP A 260 -20.21 -8.22 12.15
C ASP A 260 -19.79 -8.39 10.68
N LEU A 261 -19.97 -9.61 10.12
CA LEU A 261 -19.71 -9.92 8.71
C LEU A 261 -20.50 -9.00 7.76
N LEU A 262 -21.76 -8.73 8.06
CA LEU A 262 -22.58 -7.78 7.28
C LEU A 262 -22.03 -6.35 7.37
N GLY A 263 -21.59 -5.93 8.55
CA GLY A 263 -20.96 -4.63 8.76
C GLY A 263 -19.67 -4.48 7.95
N VAL A 264 -18.84 -5.53 7.90
CA VAL A 264 -17.63 -5.58 7.05
C VAL A 264 -17.99 -5.30 5.59
N ALA A 265 -18.95 -6.07 5.09
CA ALA A 265 -19.36 -6.05 3.70
C ALA A 265 -19.82 -4.65 3.28
N LYS A 266 -20.76 -4.07 4.05
CA LYS A 266 -21.33 -2.76 3.75
C LYS A 266 -20.31 -1.63 3.80
N ARG A 267 -19.39 -1.64 4.78
CA ARG A 267 -18.34 -0.60 4.86
C ARG A 267 -17.36 -0.68 3.70
N LEU A 268 -16.92 -1.88 3.31
CA LEU A 268 -15.98 -2.03 2.20
C LEU A 268 -16.65 -1.73 0.86
N ALA A 269 -17.92 -2.10 0.69
CA ALA A 269 -18.71 -1.71 -0.47
C ALA A 269 -18.79 -0.19 -0.60
N ALA A 270 -19.13 0.52 0.49
CA ALA A 270 -19.23 1.98 0.50
C ALA A 270 -17.88 2.65 0.19
N ALA A 271 -16.78 2.14 0.77
CA ALA A 271 -15.43 2.59 0.47
C ALA A 271 -15.06 2.41 -1.02
N ASN A 272 -15.70 1.47 -1.71
CA ASN A 272 -15.51 1.20 -3.13
C ASN A 272 -16.62 1.77 -4.02
N GLY A 273 -17.38 2.75 -3.52
CA GLY A 273 -18.36 3.52 -4.30
C GLY A 273 -19.77 2.93 -4.33
N GLU A 274 -20.04 1.84 -3.62
CA GLU A 274 -21.35 1.19 -3.59
C GLU A 274 -21.99 1.31 -2.19
N SER A 275 -22.96 2.21 -2.04
CA SER A 275 -23.65 2.44 -0.76
C SER A 275 -24.72 1.40 -0.44
N SER A 276 -25.20 0.66 -1.46
CA SER A 276 -26.32 -0.27 -1.34
C SER A 276 -26.02 -1.59 -2.07
N PRO A 277 -24.99 -2.35 -1.64
CA PRO A 277 -24.66 -3.64 -2.27
C PRO A 277 -25.82 -4.64 -2.10
N ALA A 278 -26.02 -5.48 -3.11
CA ALA A 278 -27.03 -6.52 -3.15
C ALA A 278 -26.41 -7.92 -2.94
N ASP A 279 -27.29 -8.92 -2.79
CA ASP A 279 -26.96 -10.34 -2.72
C ASP A 279 -25.81 -10.73 -1.78
N ILE A 280 -25.68 -10.06 -0.64
CA ILE A 280 -24.62 -10.30 0.33
C ILE A 280 -24.77 -11.72 0.88
N ARG A 281 -23.83 -12.58 0.51
CA ARG A 281 -23.79 -14.00 0.86
C ARG A 281 -22.42 -14.34 1.41
N TYR A 282 -22.36 -15.38 2.23
CA TYR A 282 -21.10 -15.87 2.75
C TYR A 282 -21.08 -17.39 2.82
N VAL A 283 -19.88 -17.92 2.85
CA VAL A 283 -19.59 -19.33 3.09
C VAL A 283 -18.45 -19.41 4.11
N LYS A 284 -18.58 -20.32 5.08
CA LYS A 284 -17.47 -20.69 5.96
C LYS A 284 -16.67 -21.79 5.28
N THR A 285 -15.38 -21.57 5.11
CA THR A 285 -14.46 -22.49 4.43
C THR A 285 -13.06 -22.38 5.05
N ASP A 286 -12.05 -22.96 4.42
CA ASP A 286 -10.66 -22.88 4.90
C ASP A 286 -9.77 -22.11 3.91
N ARG A 287 -8.70 -21.48 4.42
CA ARG A 287 -7.73 -20.69 3.62
C ARG A 287 -7.20 -21.44 2.39
N ASN A 288 -6.91 -22.74 2.49
CA ASN A 288 -6.41 -23.51 1.34
C ASN A 288 -7.44 -23.70 0.23
N ALA A 289 -8.74 -23.66 0.54
CA ALA A 289 -9.80 -23.75 -0.47
C ALA A 289 -9.82 -22.48 -1.34
N LEU A 290 -9.37 -21.35 -0.79
CA LEU A 290 -9.39 -20.04 -1.46
C LEU A 290 -8.13 -19.75 -2.29
N LYS A 291 -7.08 -20.58 -2.20
CA LYS A 291 -5.79 -20.34 -2.88
C LYS A 291 -5.91 -20.07 -4.39
N TYR A 292 -6.91 -20.66 -5.05
CA TYR A 292 -7.14 -20.51 -6.49
C TYR A 292 -7.87 -19.20 -6.84
N ILE A 293 -8.62 -18.63 -5.89
CA ILE A 293 -9.30 -17.36 -6.08
C ILE A 293 -8.44 -16.19 -5.60
N ASP A 294 -7.62 -16.38 -4.58
CA ASP A 294 -6.80 -15.31 -4.00
C ASP A 294 -5.32 -15.34 -4.43
N GLY A 295 -4.81 -16.48 -4.90
CA GLY A 295 -3.39 -16.63 -5.26
C GLY A 295 -2.44 -16.59 -4.07
N THR A 296 -2.95 -16.46 -2.84
CA THR A 296 -2.15 -16.42 -1.62
C THR A 296 -1.55 -17.80 -1.32
N GLN A 297 -0.42 -17.80 -0.61
CA GLN A 297 0.23 -19.02 -0.13
C GLN A 297 0.18 -19.06 1.41
N PRO A 298 -1.00 -19.34 2.00
CA PRO A 298 -1.16 -19.32 3.45
C PRO A 298 -0.33 -20.45 4.09
N LYS A 299 0.35 -20.13 5.20
CA LYS A 299 1.15 -21.12 5.95
C LYS A 299 0.30 -22.09 6.77
N ALA A 300 -0.93 -21.69 7.10
CA ALA A 300 -1.88 -22.43 7.90
C ALA A 300 -3.25 -22.47 7.21
N ASN A 301 -3.97 -23.57 7.41
CA ASN A 301 -5.31 -23.77 6.85
C ASN A 301 -6.38 -23.30 7.83
N ASP A 302 -6.29 -22.05 8.25
CA ASP A 302 -7.22 -21.49 9.24
C ASP A 302 -8.63 -21.32 8.64
N PRO A 303 -9.69 -21.48 9.46
CA PRO A 303 -11.06 -21.30 9.01
C PRO A 303 -11.33 -19.82 8.71
N VAL A 304 -12.05 -19.56 7.62
CA VAL A 304 -12.39 -18.23 7.13
C VAL A 304 -13.84 -18.14 6.71
N TYR A 305 -14.34 -16.91 6.66
CA TYR A 305 -15.54 -16.54 5.94
C TYR A 305 -15.15 -15.87 4.63
N LEU A 306 -15.62 -16.43 3.50
CA LEU A 306 -15.63 -15.73 2.22
C LEU A 306 -16.99 -15.07 2.06
N ILE A 307 -17.02 -13.75 2.04
CA ILE A 307 -18.20 -12.93 1.78
C ILE A 307 -18.16 -12.48 0.33
N GLN A 308 -19.30 -12.53 -0.36
CA GLN A 308 -19.48 -12.01 -1.70
C GLN A 308 -20.72 -11.11 -1.75
N MET A 309 -20.64 -10.01 -2.47
CA MET A 309 -21.76 -9.11 -2.72
C MET A 309 -21.75 -8.60 -4.16
N THR A 310 -22.91 -8.20 -4.65
CA THR A 310 -23.09 -7.62 -5.99
C THR A 310 -23.35 -6.12 -5.90
N GLY A 311 -22.96 -5.35 -6.90
CA GLY A 311 -23.07 -3.89 -6.90
C GLY A 311 -22.37 -3.25 -8.09
N ASN A 312 -22.04 -1.97 -8.00
CA ASN A 312 -21.20 -1.26 -8.97
C ASN A 312 -19.96 -0.69 -8.27
N PHE A 313 -18.88 -1.46 -8.24
CA PHE A 313 -17.66 -1.10 -7.51
C PHE A 313 -16.66 -0.37 -8.42
N VAL A 314 -15.98 0.64 -7.87
CA VAL A 314 -15.00 1.49 -8.58
C VAL A 314 -13.57 1.35 -8.04
N GLY A 315 -13.36 0.67 -6.91
CA GLY A 315 -12.00 0.43 -6.43
C GLY A 315 -11.32 1.66 -5.84
N TYR A 316 -12.07 2.62 -5.27
CA TYR A 316 -11.45 3.79 -4.60
C TYR A 316 -10.56 3.38 -3.42
N ALA A 317 -10.87 2.27 -2.75
CA ALA A 317 -10.02 1.72 -1.70
C ALA A 317 -8.81 0.93 -2.23
N ALA A 318 -8.75 0.65 -3.53
CA ALA A 318 -7.67 -0.13 -4.11
C ALA A 318 -6.42 0.71 -4.24
N LYS A 319 -5.29 0.14 -3.85
CA LYS A 319 -3.97 0.71 -4.10
C LYS A 319 -3.71 0.57 -5.59
N ILE A 320 -3.34 1.66 -6.25
CA ILE A 320 -3.15 1.66 -7.70
C ILE A 320 -1.84 2.33 -8.08
N PRO A 321 -1.11 1.83 -9.11
CA PRO A 321 0.05 2.54 -9.60
C PRO A 321 -0.35 3.92 -10.14
N ARG A 322 0.50 4.92 -9.94
CA ARG A 322 0.27 6.29 -10.41
C ARG A 322 -0.12 6.33 -11.89
N GLY A 323 -1.26 6.97 -12.18
CA GLY A 323 -1.78 7.12 -13.54
C GLY A 323 -2.45 5.87 -14.12
N SER A 324 -2.70 4.85 -13.30
CA SER A 324 -3.57 3.71 -13.63
C SER A 324 -5.02 4.04 -13.29
N ASN A 325 -5.95 3.28 -13.86
CA ASN A 325 -7.37 3.44 -13.61
C ASN A 325 -7.77 2.67 -12.35
N ALA A 326 -8.71 3.23 -11.59
CA ALA A 326 -9.31 2.53 -10.46
C ALA A 326 -10.02 1.24 -10.94
N PRO A 327 -9.83 0.10 -10.25
CA PRO A 327 -10.40 -1.19 -10.65
C PRO A 327 -11.93 -1.19 -10.59
N ARG A 328 -12.59 -1.71 -11.64
CA ARG A 328 -14.06 -1.74 -11.70
C ARG A 328 -14.60 -3.16 -11.80
N GLY A 329 -15.75 -3.39 -11.19
CA GLY A 329 -16.45 -4.67 -11.26
C GLY A 329 -17.82 -4.61 -10.60
N ASN A 330 -18.56 -5.69 -10.74
CA ASN A 330 -19.93 -5.85 -10.24
C ASN A 330 -20.04 -6.82 -9.07
N VAL A 331 -18.90 -7.36 -8.63
CA VAL A 331 -18.80 -8.25 -7.48
C VAL A 331 -17.66 -7.76 -6.59
N LEU A 332 -17.89 -7.78 -5.28
CA LEU A 332 -16.86 -7.53 -4.28
C LEU A 332 -16.81 -8.73 -3.33
N THR A 333 -15.61 -9.23 -3.08
CA THR A 333 -15.38 -10.33 -2.14
C THR A 333 -14.51 -9.88 -0.98
N VAL A 334 -14.72 -10.48 0.18
CA VAL A 334 -13.94 -10.24 1.40
C VAL A 334 -13.64 -11.57 2.06
N THR A 335 -12.39 -11.79 2.44
CA THR A 335 -11.99 -12.92 3.27
C THR A 335 -11.78 -12.43 4.69
N VAL A 336 -12.47 -13.06 5.65
CA VAL A 336 -12.40 -12.73 7.07
C VAL A 336 -11.98 -13.96 7.86
N ASP A 337 -10.98 -13.84 8.72
CA ASP A 337 -10.58 -14.88 9.66
C ASP A 337 -11.75 -15.26 10.58
N ALA A 338 -12.10 -16.55 10.63
CA ALA A 338 -13.28 -16.99 11.38
C ALA A 338 -13.06 -17.03 12.90
N LYS A 339 -11.82 -16.95 13.37
CA LYS A 339 -11.47 -16.95 14.78
C LYS A 339 -11.45 -15.51 15.31
N SER A 340 -10.70 -14.62 14.66
CA SER A 340 -10.46 -13.26 15.10
C SER A 340 -11.33 -12.20 14.45
N GLY A 341 -11.96 -12.54 13.33
CA GLY A 341 -12.64 -11.55 12.53
C GLY A 341 -11.67 -10.59 11.86
N HIS A 342 -10.42 -10.97 11.60
CA HIS A 342 -9.50 -10.11 10.84
C HIS A 342 -9.80 -10.17 9.36
N MET A 343 -9.85 -9.03 8.69
CA MET A 343 -9.87 -9.03 7.23
C MET A 343 -8.53 -9.52 6.72
N LEU A 344 -8.54 -10.56 5.88
CA LEU A 344 -7.34 -11.19 5.33
C LEU A 344 -7.09 -10.79 3.88
N GLY A 345 -8.10 -10.25 3.22
CA GLY A 345 -8.00 -9.72 1.86
C GLY A 345 -9.38 -9.45 1.27
N TRP A 346 -9.38 -8.84 0.10
CA TRP A 346 -10.58 -8.49 -0.64
C TRP A 346 -10.30 -8.42 -2.14
N SER A 347 -11.37 -8.43 -2.94
CA SER A 347 -11.23 -8.34 -4.40
C SER A 347 -12.46 -7.69 -5.03
N ILE A 348 -12.26 -7.07 -6.19
CA ILE A 348 -13.32 -6.64 -7.10
C ILE A 348 -13.30 -7.59 -8.30
N LEU A 349 -14.46 -8.12 -8.69
CA LEU A 349 -14.60 -9.11 -9.76
C LEU A 349 -15.65 -8.67 -10.79
N VAL A 350 -15.52 -9.14 -12.03
CA VAL A 350 -16.57 -8.99 -13.08
C VAL A 350 -17.62 -10.09 -12.97
N GLU A 351 -17.23 -11.27 -12.49
CA GLU A 351 -18.14 -12.40 -12.37
C GLU A 351 -18.10 -12.97 -10.94
N PRO A 352 -19.24 -13.41 -10.40
CA PRO A 352 -19.29 -14.01 -9.08
C PRO A 352 -18.64 -15.39 -9.07
N HIS A 353 -18.06 -15.76 -7.94
CA HIS A 353 -17.70 -17.14 -7.67
C HIS A 353 -18.95 -17.97 -7.35
N ASP A 354 -18.92 -19.26 -7.73
CA ASP A 354 -19.88 -20.23 -7.23
C ASP A 354 -19.51 -20.62 -5.79
N LEU A 355 -20.11 -19.92 -4.82
CA LEU A 355 -19.84 -20.14 -3.41
C LEU A 355 -20.19 -21.55 -2.92
N ALA A 356 -21.09 -22.28 -3.61
CA ALA A 356 -21.47 -23.62 -3.21
C ALA A 356 -20.30 -24.62 -3.34
N THR A 357 -19.31 -24.30 -4.18
CA THR A 357 -18.08 -25.10 -4.31
C THR A 357 -17.19 -25.07 -3.05
N PHE A 358 -17.38 -24.06 -2.18
CA PHE A 358 -16.60 -23.89 -0.95
C PHE A 358 -17.32 -24.34 0.32
N GLY A 359 -18.62 -24.65 0.25
CA GLY A 359 -19.41 -25.08 1.40
C GLY A 359 -20.87 -24.60 1.39
N VAL A 360 -21.49 -24.59 2.57
CA VAL A 360 -22.90 -24.17 2.73
C VAL A 360 -23.01 -22.65 2.65
N VAL A 361 -23.74 -22.17 1.65
CA VAL A 361 -23.96 -20.74 1.40
C VAL A 361 -25.08 -20.21 2.31
N SER A 362 -24.82 -19.08 2.97
CA SER A 362 -25.78 -18.36 3.80
C SER A 362 -25.93 -16.92 3.34
N ALA A 363 -27.12 -16.35 3.49
CA ALA A 363 -27.35 -14.92 3.24
C ALA A 363 -26.97 -14.09 4.48
N LEU A 364 -26.42 -12.89 4.26
CA LEU A 364 -26.29 -11.85 5.27
C LEU A 364 -27.40 -10.82 5.03
N ARG A 365 -28.21 -10.53 6.04
CA ARG A 365 -29.35 -9.60 5.94
C ARG A 365 -29.34 -8.61 7.09
#